data_AF-A0A8H2VCC8-F1
#
_entry.id   AF-A0A8H2VCC8-F1
#
_cell.length_a   1.000
_cell.length_b   1.000
_cell.length_c   1.000
_cell.angle_alpha   90.00
_cell.angle_beta   90.00
_cell.angle_gamma   90.00
#
_symmetry.space_group_name_H-M   'P 1'
#
loop_
_entity.id
_entity.type
_entity.pdbx_description
1 polymer ?
#
loop_
_entity_poly.entity_id
_entity_poly.type
_entity_poly.pdbx_seq_one_letter_code
_entity_poly.pdbx_strand_id
1 'polypeptide(L)'
;MDSNILSIIITLLLGVFILKWFLQSDAHPSTDRINRTQVRGRGSTGQRARTSGNGRNEHTVTPDMIQAVQNVAPTMDVEQIRYALKQSGSVEITVERYLRGENFPFPPNYTPPVVPNGGRHSRDETSNDPRKRSNIKSDNLLTKFKININDPNCDAEFESVEFSDLDMDQRRRYMVWESRRKMEKRLETDSELKSLLNDTPISV
;
A
#
# COMPACT_ATOMS: atom_id res chain seq x y z
N MET A 1 -52.45 -24.99 -23.29
CA MET A 1 -51.07 -24.69 -22.86
C MET A 1 -51.10 -24.62 -21.36
N ASP A 2 -50.42 -25.54 -20.69
CA ASP A 2 -50.56 -25.72 -19.25
C ASP A 2 -49.99 -24.51 -18.51
N SER A 3 -50.76 -23.92 -17.59
CA SER A 3 -50.39 -22.71 -16.85
C SER A 3 -49.02 -22.83 -16.14
N ASN A 4 -48.62 -24.06 -15.83
CA ASN A 4 -47.32 -24.39 -15.22
C ASN A 4 -46.15 -24.26 -16.21
N ILE A 5 -46.36 -24.57 -17.49
CA ILE A 5 -45.34 -24.38 -18.54
C ILE A 5 -45.16 -22.88 -18.80
N LEU A 6 -46.25 -22.12 -18.78
CA LEU A 6 -46.20 -20.66 -18.96
C LEU A 6 -45.39 -19.98 -17.85
N SER A 7 -45.59 -20.37 -16.58
CA SER A 7 -44.88 -19.77 -15.45
C SER A 7 -43.38 -20.10 -15.45
N ILE A 8 -42.99 -21.32 -15.85
CA ILE A 8 -41.58 -21.72 -16.00
C ILE A 8 -40.88 -20.91 -17.10
N ILE A 9 -41.56 -20.66 -18.23
CA ILE A 9 -40.97 -19.87 -19.32
C ILE A 9 -40.78 -18.41 -18.88
N ILE A 10 -41.74 -17.84 -18.18
CA ILE A 10 -41.67 -16.45 -17.68
C ILE A 10 -40.52 -16.29 -16.66
N THR A 11 -40.37 -17.23 -15.72
CA THR A 11 -39.28 -17.16 -14.72
C THR A 11 -37.91 -17.32 -15.37
N LEU A 12 -37.78 -18.18 -16.39
CA LEU A 12 -36.54 -18.34 -17.14
C LEU A 12 -36.16 -17.06 -17.91
N LEU A 13 -37.15 -16.39 -18.54
CA LEU A 13 -36.91 -15.11 -19.22
C LEU A 13 -36.50 -14.01 -18.24
N LEU A 14 -37.13 -13.92 -17.07
CA LEU A 14 -36.75 -12.95 -16.04
C LEU A 14 -35.32 -13.21 -15.53
N GLY A 15 -34.96 -14.48 -15.30
CA GLY A 15 -33.61 -14.87 -14.88
C GLY A 15 -32.54 -14.50 -15.91
N VAL A 16 -32.80 -14.75 -17.20
CA VAL A 16 -31.89 -14.34 -18.28
C VAL A 16 -31.79 -12.82 -18.37
N PHE A 17 -32.88 -12.09 -18.15
CA PHE A 17 -32.88 -10.63 -18.19
C PHE A 17 -32.03 -10.03 -17.06
N ILE A 18 -32.18 -10.54 -15.83
CA ILE A 18 -31.38 -10.12 -14.67
C ILE A 18 -29.90 -10.47 -14.88
N LEU A 19 -29.60 -11.67 -15.39
CA LEU A 19 -28.25 -12.10 -15.69
C LEU A 19 -27.60 -11.22 -16.76
N LYS A 20 -28.35 -10.90 -17.83
CA LYS A 20 -27.89 -9.99 -18.88
C LYS A 20 -27.63 -8.59 -18.33
N TRP A 21 -28.49 -8.10 -17.44
CA TRP A 21 -28.31 -6.79 -16.81
C TRP A 21 -27.06 -6.77 -15.92
N PHE A 22 -26.85 -7.81 -15.11
CA PHE A 22 -25.68 -7.94 -14.24
C PHE A 22 -24.36 -8.05 -15.03
N LEU A 23 -24.33 -8.80 -16.14
CA LEU A 23 -23.13 -8.97 -16.96
C LEU A 23 -22.79 -7.76 -17.84
N GLN A 24 -23.74 -6.86 -18.11
CA GLN A 24 -23.47 -5.63 -18.89
C GLN A 24 -23.03 -4.43 -18.04
N SER A 25 -23.09 -4.52 -16.70
CA SER A 25 -22.79 -3.42 -15.77
C SER A 25 -21.33 -2.95 -15.80
N ASP A 26 -20.39 -3.78 -16.26
CA ASP A 26 -18.94 -3.53 -16.10
C ASP A 26 -18.16 -3.50 -17.42
N ALA A 27 -18.81 -3.11 -18.53
CA ALA A 27 -18.12 -2.82 -19.77
C ALA A 27 -17.56 -1.38 -19.75
N HIS A 28 -16.39 -1.19 -19.12
CA HIS A 28 -15.65 0.06 -19.23
C HIS A 28 -15.20 0.30 -20.69
N PRO A 29 -15.30 1.53 -21.24
CA PRO A 29 -14.89 1.87 -22.62
C PRO A 29 -13.37 1.75 -22.89
N SER A 30 -12.61 1.19 -21.96
CA SER A 30 -11.18 0.95 -22.06
C SER A 30 -10.82 -0.42 -22.66
N THR A 31 -11.73 -1.40 -22.69
CA THR A 31 -11.48 -2.73 -23.28
C THR A 31 -11.70 -2.80 -24.80
N ASP A 32 -12.40 -1.83 -25.39
CA ASP A 32 -12.61 -1.75 -26.85
C ASP A 32 -11.34 -1.41 -27.66
N ARG A 33 -10.24 -1.03 -26.99
CA ARG A 33 -8.97 -0.73 -27.67
C ARG A 33 -8.18 -1.97 -28.08
N ILE A 34 -8.49 -3.14 -27.53
CA ILE A 34 -7.70 -4.37 -27.74
C ILE A 34 -8.07 -5.06 -29.06
N ASN A 35 -9.28 -4.87 -29.60
CA ASN A 35 -9.72 -5.55 -30.82
C ASN A 35 -9.43 -4.80 -32.14
N ARG A 36 -8.82 -3.59 -32.11
CA ARG A 36 -8.49 -2.81 -33.32
C ARG A 36 -7.04 -2.91 -33.79
N THR A 37 -6.15 -3.58 -33.05
CA THR A 37 -4.72 -3.66 -33.39
C THR A 37 -4.27 -4.98 -34.01
N GLN A 38 -5.15 -5.98 -34.18
CA GLN A 38 -4.81 -7.27 -34.79
C GLN A 38 -5.36 -7.45 -36.22
N VAL A 39 -5.11 -6.50 -37.13
CA VAL A 39 -5.17 -6.80 -38.58
C VAL A 39 -4.09 -6.02 -39.32
N ARG A 40 -2.83 -6.44 -39.18
CA ARG A 40 -1.72 -6.25 -40.16
C ARG A 40 -0.45 -6.91 -39.65
N GLY A 41 -0.35 -8.22 -39.84
CA GLY A 41 0.86 -9.01 -39.55
C GLY A 41 0.90 -10.21 -40.48
N ARG A 42 1.46 -9.99 -41.66
CA ARG A 42 1.64 -10.93 -42.77
C ARG A 42 2.55 -12.09 -42.35
N GLY A 43 2.17 -13.32 -42.69
CA GLY A 43 2.82 -14.54 -42.22
C GLY A 43 4.24 -14.77 -42.74
N SER A 44 4.97 -15.65 -42.04
CA SER A 44 6.04 -16.46 -42.60
C SER A 44 6.11 -17.82 -41.90
N THR A 45 5.87 -18.87 -42.67
CA THR A 45 6.16 -20.26 -42.39
C THR A 45 7.68 -20.50 -42.27
N GLY A 46 8.09 -21.41 -41.39
CA GLY A 46 9.45 -22.00 -41.35
C GLY A 46 10.19 -21.65 -40.05
N GLN A 47 11.00 -22.51 -39.44
CA GLN A 47 11.45 -23.87 -39.71
C GLN A 47 12.12 -24.34 -38.41
N ARG A 48 12.14 -25.65 -38.18
CA ARG A 48 12.90 -26.28 -37.10
C ARG A 48 14.39 -25.94 -37.24
N ALA A 49 15.02 -25.45 -36.20
CA ALA A 49 16.46 -25.52 -36.02
C ALA A 49 16.76 -25.92 -34.57
N ARG A 50 17.13 -27.20 -34.42
CA ARG A 50 17.89 -27.67 -33.26
C ARG A 50 19.32 -27.19 -33.48
N THR A 51 19.82 -26.32 -32.62
CA THR A 51 21.25 -26.05 -32.53
C THR A 51 21.63 -25.80 -31.08
N SER A 52 22.39 -26.76 -30.57
CA SER A 52 23.23 -26.67 -29.39
C SER A 52 24.06 -25.39 -29.43
N GLY A 53 23.97 -24.61 -28.36
CA GLY A 53 24.74 -23.41 -28.13
C GLY A 53 24.41 -22.91 -26.74
N ASN A 54 25.19 -23.34 -25.76
CA ASN A 54 25.20 -22.82 -24.39
C ASN A 54 25.76 -21.38 -24.39
N GLY A 55 25.16 -20.50 -25.18
CA GLY A 55 25.29 -19.07 -25.05
C GLY A 55 24.21 -18.63 -24.08
N ARG A 56 24.62 -18.00 -22.98
CA ARG A 56 23.70 -17.29 -22.08
C ARG A 56 23.05 -16.17 -22.90
N ASN A 57 21.97 -16.50 -23.61
CA ASN A 57 21.12 -15.52 -24.26
C ASN A 57 20.42 -14.79 -23.14
N GLU A 58 21.00 -13.67 -22.74
CA GLU A 58 20.38 -12.75 -21.80
C GLU A 58 19.14 -12.20 -22.51
N HIS A 59 17.95 -12.69 -22.12
CA HIS A 59 16.71 -12.24 -22.72
C HIS A 59 16.53 -10.74 -22.43
N THR A 60 16.34 -9.96 -23.50
CA THR A 60 16.03 -8.54 -23.36
C THR A 60 14.62 -8.38 -22.82
N VAL A 61 14.50 -7.83 -21.62
CA VAL A 61 13.20 -7.60 -20.97
C VAL A 61 12.68 -6.22 -21.38
N THR A 62 11.49 -6.17 -21.96
CA THR A 62 10.82 -4.91 -22.28
C THR A 62 9.97 -4.42 -21.11
N PRO A 63 9.72 -3.10 -21.00
CA PRO A 63 8.82 -2.55 -19.97
C PRO A 63 7.41 -3.15 -20.02
N ASP A 64 6.91 -3.46 -21.23
CA ASP A 64 5.58 -4.05 -21.42
C ASP A 64 5.48 -5.45 -20.81
N MET A 65 6.55 -6.26 -20.90
CA MET A 65 6.60 -7.57 -20.26
C MET A 65 6.52 -7.45 -18.73
N ILE A 66 7.23 -6.47 -18.16
CA ILE A 66 7.22 -6.21 -16.72
C ILE A 66 5.81 -5.79 -16.28
N GLN A 67 5.18 -4.86 -17.01
CA GLN A 67 3.84 -4.38 -16.70
C GLN A 67 2.80 -5.50 -16.75
N ALA A 68 2.89 -6.38 -17.76
CA ALA A 68 1.99 -7.52 -17.90
C ALA A 68 2.07 -8.46 -16.69
N VAL A 69 3.28 -8.76 -16.20
CA VAL A 69 3.48 -9.57 -14.99
C VAL A 69 2.99 -8.82 -13.75
N GLN A 70 3.30 -7.53 -13.60
CA GLN A 70 2.91 -6.71 -12.45
C GLN A 70 1.39 -6.64 -12.26
N ASN A 71 0.64 -6.59 -13.36
CA ASN A 71 -0.82 -6.59 -13.33
C ASN A 71 -1.41 -7.89 -12.73
N VAL A 72 -0.70 -9.02 -12.87
CA VAL A 72 -1.12 -10.32 -12.32
C VAL A 72 -0.51 -10.58 -10.93
N ALA A 73 0.71 -10.09 -10.71
CA ALA A 73 1.50 -10.28 -9.50
C ALA A 73 1.81 -8.93 -8.81
N PRO A 74 0.82 -8.27 -8.21
CA PRO A 74 1.01 -6.93 -7.66
C PRO A 74 1.93 -6.88 -6.43
N THR A 75 2.14 -8.00 -5.76
CA THR A 75 3.01 -8.11 -4.58
C THR A 75 4.48 -8.35 -4.92
N MET A 76 4.79 -8.67 -6.17
CA MET A 76 6.16 -8.92 -6.63
C MET A 76 6.84 -7.60 -6.96
N ASP A 77 8.10 -7.44 -6.53
CA ASP A 77 8.88 -6.24 -6.82
C ASP A 77 9.30 -6.20 -8.30
N VAL A 78 9.37 -4.99 -8.87
CA VAL A 78 9.69 -4.76 -10.28
C VAL A 78 11.04 -5.37 -10.66
N GLU A 79 12.02 -5.33 -9.74
CA GLU A 79 13.35 -5.91 -9.99
C GLU A 79 13.33 -7.44 -9.94
N GLN A 80 12.47 -8.05 -9.13
CA GLN A 80 12.25 -9.50 -9.14
C GLN A 80 11.58 -9.93 -10.46
N ILE A 81 10.57 -9.18 -10.91
CA ILE A 81 9.91 -9.41 -12.20
C ILE A 81 10.93 -9.35 -13.33
N ARG A 82 11.74 -8.29 -13.36
CA ARG A 82 12.76 -8.10 -14.40
C ARG A 82 13.76 -9.25 -14.40
N TYR A 83 14.22 -9.69 -13.23
CA TYR A 83 15.14 -10.81 -13.11
C TYR A 83 14.52 -12.14 -13.55
N ALA A 84 13.28 -12.40 -13.14
CA ALA A 84 12.53 -13.60 -13.51
C ALA A 84 12.29 -13.68 -15.02
N LEU A 85 11.92 -12.54 -15.64
CA LEU A 85 11.75 -12.44 -17.10
C LEU A 85 13.06 -12.60 -17.85
N LYS A 86 14.20 -12.15 -17.31
CA LYS A 86 15.52 -12.43 -17.90
C LYS A 86 15.84 -13.93 -17.90
N GLN A 87 15.43 -14.65 -16.85
CA GLN A 87 15.65 -16.09 -16.73
C GLN A 87 14.70 -16.92 -17.61
N SER A 88 13.40 -16.60 -17.58
CA SER A 88 12.36 -17.36 -18.28
C SER A 88 12.24 -16.98 -19.75
N GLY A 89 12.54 -15.73 -20.10
CA GLY A 89 12.36 -15.17 -21.44
C GLY A 89 10.90 -14.93 -21.86
N SER A 90 9.93 -15.23 -21.00
CA SER A 90 8.50 -15.16 -21.32
C SER A 90 7.66 -14.72 -20.12
N VAL A 91 6.64 -13.91 -20.39
CA VAL A 91 5.67 -13.44 -19.41
C VAL A 91 4.84 -14.60 -18.89
N GLU A 92 4.38 -15.46 -19.79
CA GLU A 92 3.50 -16.59 -19.51
C GLU A 92 4.14 -17.56 -18.52
N ILE A 93 5.40 -17.94 -18.75
CA ILE A 93 6.15 -18.83 -17.85
C ILE A 93 6.33 -18.18 -16.48
N THR A 94 6.62 -16.87 -16.44
CA THR A 94 6.83 -16.14 -15.19
C THR A 94 5.54 -16.04 -14.37
N VAL A 95 4.43 -15.76 -15.03
CA VAL A 95 3.10 -15.72 -14.40
C VAL A 95 2.69 -17.11 -13.92
N GLU A 96 2.90 -18.14 -14.71
CA GLU A 96 2.59 -19.51 -14.31
C GLU A 96 3.36 -19.94 -13.05
N ARG A 97 4.66 -19.65 -13.00
CA ARG A 97 5.50 -19.91 -11.80
C ARG A 97 5.00 -19.14 -10.58
N TYR A 98 4.56 -17.89 -10.78
CA TYR A 98 3.99 -17.08 -9.71
C TYR A 98 2.68 -17.66 -9.17
N LEU A 99 1.78 -18.08 -10.06
CA LEU A 99 0.51 -18.70 -9.67
C LEU A 99 0.70 -20.06 -8.97
N ARG A 100 1.80 -20.77 -9.28
CA ARG A 100 2.21 -21.99 -8.57
C ARG A 100 2.82 -21.72 -7.19
N GLY A 101 3.06 -20.46 -6.83
CA GLY A 101 3.68 -20.06 -5.57
C GLY A 101 5.19 -20.30 -5.52
N GLU A 102 5.87 -20.33 -6.68
CA GLU A 102 7.32 -20.43 -6.71
C GLU A 102 7.99 -19.16 -6.17
N ASN A 103 9.21 -19.30 -5.65
CA ASN A 103 9.96 -18.17 -5.09
C ASN A 103 10.73 -17.40 -6.19
N PHE A 104 10.73 -16.07 -6.08
CA PHE A 104 11.40 -15.16 -7.02
C PHE A 104 12.57 -14.43 -6.33
N PRO A 105 13.81 -14.85 -6.56
CA PRO A 105 14.97 -14.18 -5.99
C PRO A 105 15.21 -12.82 -6.63
N PHE A 106 15.84 -11.92 -5.88
CA PHE A 106 16.37 -10.66 -6.40
C PHE A 106 17.61 -10.90 -7.27
N PRO A 107 17.90 -10.00 -8.24
CA PRO A 107 19.11 -10.11 -9.04
C PRO A 107 20.38 -10.00 -8.17
N PRO A 108 21.49 -10.65 -8.57
CA PRO A 108 22.77 -10.50 -7.87
C PRO A 108 23.20 -9.03 -7.92
N ASN A 109 23.69 -8.51 -6.79
CA ASN A 109 24.03 -7.09 -6.57
C ASN A 109 22.83 -6.13 -6.49
N TYR A 110 21.60 -6.63 -6.27
CA TYR A 110 20.49 -5.75 -5.93
C TYR A 110 20.72 -5.13 -4.54
N THR A 111 20.87 -3.81 -4.51
CA THR A 111 20.69 -3.03 -3.30
C THR A 111 19.29 -2.43 -3.40
N PRO A 112 18.36 -2.79 -2.50
CA PRO A 112 17.04 -2.19 -2.53
C PRO A 112 17.23 -0.67 -2.41
N PRO A 113 16.53 0.13 -3.23
CA PRO A 113 16.57 1.56 -3.05
C PRO A 113 16.18 1.82 -1.60
N VAL A 114 17.06 2.50 -0.88
CA VAL A 114 16.73 3.05 0.43
C VAL A 114 15.64 4.07 0.15
N VAL A 115 14.39 3.62 0.07
CA VAL A 115 13.27 4.48 0.39
C VAL A 115 13.66 5.07 1.74
N PRO A 116 13.76 6.40 1.86
CA PRO A 116 13.92 7.02 3.15
C PRO A 116 12.60 6.75 3.87
N ASN A 117 12.53 5.55 4.44
CA ASN A 117 11.63 5.20 5.49
C ASN A 117 11.84 6.31 6.50
N GLY A 118 10.76 6.95 6.95
CA GLY A 118 10.77 8.06 7.90
C GLY A 118 11.31 7.68 9.29
N GLY A 119 12.32 6.82 9.34
CA GLY A 119 13.21 6.59 10.46
C GLY A 119 13.93 7.89 10.77
N ARG A 120 13.48 8.46 11.87
CA ARG A 120 14.13 9.51 12.64
C ARG A 120 15.58 9.14 12.91
N HIS A 121 16.48 9.43 11.98
CA HIS A 121 17.86 9.72 12.35
C HIS A 121 17.98 11.22 12.44
N SER A 122 17.82 11.72 13.66
CA SER A 122 18.35 13.01 14.07
C SER A 122 19.86 12.95 13.86
N ARG A 123 20.30 13.36 12.67
CA ARG A 123 21.64 13.89 12.49
C ARG A 123 21.45 15.17 11.71
N ASP A 124 21.81 16.26 12.37
CA ASP A 124 22.01 17.58 11.77
C ASP A 124 22.89 17.45 10.54
N GLU A 125 22.27 17.14 9.41
CA GLU A 125 22.83 17.40 8.10
C GLU A 125 22.08 18.62 7.59
N THR A 126 22.76 19.75 7.68
CA THR A 126 22.34 21.06 7.21
C THR A 126 22.13 21.00 5.70
N SER A 127 20.99 20.46 5.29
CA SER A 127 20.47 20.63 3.94
C SER A 127 20.21 22.12 3.75
N ASN A 128 21.04 22.77 2.93
CA ASN A 128 20.92 24.19 2.59
C ASN A 128 19.70 24.50 1.69
N ASP A 129 18.84 23.52 1.43
CA ASP A 129 17.59 23.71 0.72
C ASP A 129 16.50 24.24 1.67
N PRO A 130 16.05 25.50 1.54
CA PRO A 130 15.00 26.06 2.39
C PRO A 130 13.66 25.31 2.27
N ARG A 131 13.46 24.50 1.21
CA ARG A 131 12.25 23.68 1.05
C ARG A 131 12.28 22.37 1.85
N LYS A 132 13.44 21.97 2.38
CA LYS A 132 13.62 20.73 3.15
C LYS A 132 13.80 20.97 4.65
N ARG A 133 13.77 22.24 5.08
CA ARG A 133 13.83 22.58 6.50
C ARG A 133 12.47 22.30 7.14
N SER A 134 12.39 21.26 7.97
CA SER A 134 11.23 21.06 8.83
C SER A 134 11.15 22.23 9.80
N ASN A 135 10.21 23.15 9.56
CA ASN A 135 9.89 24.21 10.51
C ASN A 135 8.95 23.72 11.63
N ILE A 136 8.79 22.39 11.75
CA ILE A 136 7.98 21.75 12.79
C ILE A 136 8.81 21.74 14.06
N LYS A 137 8.63 22.77 14.87
CA LYS A 137 9.16 22.80 16.24
C LYS A 137 8.33 21.85 17.10
N SER A 138 8.99 21.08 17.96
CA SER A 138 8.33 20.30 19.00
C SER A 138 7.68 21.27 19.99
N ASP A 139 6.40 21.54 19.79
CA ASP A 139 5.63 22.43 20.65
C ASP A 139 5.13 21.65 21.87
N ASN A 140 5.08 22.33 23.02
CA ASN A 140 4.52 21.73 24.22
C ASN A 140 2.99 21.65 24.05
N LEU A 141 2.48 20.42 23.97
CA LEU A 141 1.07 20.19 23.68
C LEU A 141 0.14 20.71 24.77
N LEU A 142 0.60 20.75 26.04
CA LEU A 142 -0.20 21.29 27.14
C LEU A 142 -0.38 22.80 26.97
N THR A 143 0.68 23.53 26.62
CA THR A 143 0.60 24.98 26.37
C THR A 143 -0.17 25.28 25.10
N LYS A 144 0.03 24.49 24.04
CA LYS A 144 -0.66 24.64 22.75
C LYS A 144 -2.18 24.49 22.88
N PHE A 145 -2.63 23.50 23.65
CA PHE A 145 -4.04 23.21 23.87
C PHE A 145 -4.61 23.85 25.15
N LYS A 146 -3.81 24.69 25.84
CA LYS A 146 -4.19 25.41 27.07
C LYS A 146 -4.74 24.48 28.15
N ILE A 147 -4.07 23.35 28.38
CA ILE A 147 -4.43 22.36 29.39
C ILE A 147 -3.62 22.65 30.65
N ASN A 148 -4.30 23.11 31.70
CA ASN A 148 -3.70 23.42 32.99
C ASN A 148 -3.84 22.20 33.92
N ILE A 149 -2.76 21.44 34.08
CA ILE A 149 -2.77 20.20 34.89
C ILE A 149 -2.97 20.48 36.38
N ASN A 150 -2.51 21.64 36.85
CA ASN A 150 -2.62 22.02 38.27
C ASN A 150 -4.01 22.62 38.61
N ASP A 151 -4.89 22.76 37.62
CA ASP A 151 -6.23 23.27 37.84
C ASP A 151 -7.16 22.09 38.18
N PRO A 152 -7.73 22.01 39.39
CA PRO A 152 -8.66 20.94 39.77
C PRO A 152 -9.93 20.93 38.90
N ASN A 153 -10.25 22.03 38.22
CA ASN A 153 -11.37 22.09 37.29
C ASN A 153 -11.07 21.41 35.94
N CYS A 154 -9.79 21.23 35.59
CA CYS A 154 -9.37 20.60 34.33
C CYS A 154 -9.69 19.11 34.31
N ASP A 155 -9.59 18.41 35.44
CA ASP A 155 -9.95 16.98 35.50
C ASP A 155 -11.46 16.77 35.46
N ALA A 156 -12.21 17.64 36.15
CA ALA A 156 -13.67 17.59 36.17
C ALA A 156 -14.30 17.84 34.78
N GLU A 157 -13.66 18.67 33.94
CA GLU A 157 -14.09 18.98 32.57
C GLU A 157 -14.07 17.74 31.66
N PHE A 158 -13.12 16.82 31.85
CA PHE A 158 -12.89 15.71 30.92
C PHE A 158 -13.26 14.33 31.47
N GLU A 159 -13.26 14.14 32.80
CA GLU A 159 -13.59 12.84 33.40
C GLU A 159 -15.10 12.52 33.34
N SER A 160 -15.94 13.55 33.26
CA SER A 160 -17.40 13.42 33.29
C SER A 160 -18.08 13.40 31.91
N VAL A 161 -17.32 13.64 30.82
CA VAL A 161 -17.88 13.84 29.47
C VAL A 161 -17.48 12.70 28.55
N GLU A 162 -18.46 12.12 27.83
CA GLU A 162 -18.19 11.09 26.84
C GLU A 162 -17.50 11.67 25.60
N PHE A 163 -16.50 10.98 25.07
CA PHE A 163 -15.71 11.46 23.92
C PHE A 163 -16.57 11.75 22.66
N SER A 164 -17.66 11.01 22.48
CA SER A 164 -18.61 11.14 21.37
C SER A 164 -19.30 12.50 21.36
N ASP A 165 -19.57 13.08 22.53
CA ASP A 165 -20.30 14.33 22.72
C ASP A 165 -19.42 15.58 22.57
N LEU A 166 -18.10 15.41 22.51
CA LEU A 166 -17.15 16.52 22.42
C LEU A 166 -17.04 17.07 20.98
N ASP A 167 -16.90 18.39 20.89
CA ASP A 167 -16.50 19.06 19.65
C ASP A 167 -15.03 18.75 19.29
N MET A 168 -14.62 18.95 18.04
CA MET A 168 -13.28 18.60 17.54
C MET A 168 -12.14 19.25 18.34
N ASP A 169 -12.30 20.50 18.79
CA ASP A 169 -11.28 21.16 19.61
C ASP A 169 -11.26 20.62 21.05
N GLN A 170 -12.42 20.26 21.59
CA GLN A 170 -12.50 19.60 22.89
C GLN A 170 -11.94 18.19 22.84
N ARG A 171 -12.17 17.43 21.77
CA ARG A 171 -11.58 16.09 21.55
C ARG A 171 -10.06 16.16 21.51
N ARG A 172 -9.48 17.16 20.86
CA ARG A 172 -8.03 17.36 20.84
C ARG A 172 -7.49 17.63 22.25
N ARG A 173 -8.17 18.49 23.03
CA ARG A 173 -7.81 18.76 24.42
C ARG A 173 -7.91 17.50 25.29
N TYR A 174 -9.02 16.77 25.16
CA TYR A 174 -9.28 15.51 25.84
C TYR A 174 -8.19 14.47 25.55
N MET A 175 -7.82 14.25 24.28
CA MET A 175 -6.78 13.28 23.91
C MET A 175 -5.43 13.61 24.56
N VAL A 176 -5.05 14.89 24.60
CA VAL A 176 -3.79 15.33 25.19
C VAL A 176 -3.82 15.14 26.70
N TRP A 177 -4.93 15.47 27.36
CA TRP A 177 -5.14 15.23 28.79
C TRP A 177 -5.12 13.73 29.12
N GLU A 178 -5.86 12.90 28.38
CA GLU A 178 -5.92 11.45 28.57
C GLU A 178 -4.54 10.82 28.39
N SER A 179 -3.83 11.19 27.32
CA SER A 179 -2.48 10.72 27.04
C SER A 179 -1.53 11.06 28.19
N ARG A 180 -1.66 12.26 28.76
CA ARG A 180 -0.86 12.70 29.92
C ARG A 180 -1.16 11.86 31.14
N ARG A 181 -2.44 11.68 31.52
CA ARG A 181 -2.84 10.85 32.67
C ARG A 181 -2.40 9.39 32.52
N LYS A 182 -2.52 8.83 31.32
CA LYS A 182 -2.04 7.47 31.02
C LYS A 182 -0.51 7.38 31.13
N MET A 183 0.21 8.40 30.70
CA MET A 183 1.67 8.46 30.81
C MET A 183 2.13 8.61 32.26
N GLU A 184 1.43 9.37 33.10
CA GLU A 184 1.70 9.47 34.55
C GLU A 184 1.56 8.11 35.24
N LYS A 185 0.45 7.40 34.97
CA LYS A 185 0.25 6.03 35.49
C LYS A 185 1.35 5.06 35.02
N ARG A 186 1.75 5.14 33.76
CA ARG A 186 2.86 4.33 33.23
C ARG A 186 4.18 4.67 33.89
N LEU A 187 4.42 5.96 34.13
CA LEU A 187 5.63 6.44 34.77
C LEU A 187 5.77 5.88 36.19
N GLU A 188 4.69 5.66 36.93
CA GLU A 188 4.77 5.02 38.25
C GLU A 188 5.32 3.59 38.18
N THR A 189 4.88 2.84 37.16
CA THR A 189 5.19 1.41 36.98
C THR A 189 6.47 1.12 36.20
N ASP A 190 6.85 1.99 35.27
CA ASP A 190 7.91 1.73 34.28
C ASP A 190 9.21 2.44 34.67
N SER A 191 10.25 1.66 35.03
CA SER A 191 11.54 2.25 35.42
C SER A 191 12.35 2.77 34.24
N GLU A 192 12.19 2.19 33.05
CA GLU A 192 12.87 2.65 31.83
C GLU A 192 12.38 4.05 31.47
N LEU A 193 11.06 4.26 31.54
CA LEU A 193 10.46 5.57 31.31
C LEU A 193 10.93 6.61 32.33
N LYS A 194 11.13 6.22 33.61
CA LYS A 194 11.70 7.10 34.64
C LYS A 194 13.14 7.49 34.33
N SER A 195 13.99 6.56 33.86
CA SER A 195 15.38 6.89 33.52
C SER A 195 15.48 7.93 32.39
N LEU A 196 14.59 7.88 31.41
CA LEU A 196 14.58 8.83 30.29
C LEU A 196 14.32 10.29 30.72
N LEU A 197 13.67 10.51 31.86
CA LEU A 197 13.44 11.85 32.41
C LEU A 197 14.63 12.36 33.24
N ASN A 198 15.41 11.46 33.82
CA ASN A 198 16.56 11.82 34.66
C ASN A 198 17.84 12.06 33.83
N ASP A 199 17.95 11.44 32.65
CA ASP A 199 19.13 11.53 31.78
C ASP A 199 19.19 12.80 30.90
N THR A 200 18.24 13.74 31.05
CA THR A 200 18.34 15.03 30.35
C THR A 200 19.33 15.95 31.06
N PRO A 201 20.49 16.30 30.46
CA PRO A 201 21.37 17.30 31.04
C PRO A 201 20.62 18.64 31.08
N ILE A 202 20.50 19.21 32.28
CA ILE A 202 19.94 20.53 32.51
C ILE A 202 20.91 21.55 31.88
N SER A 203 20.69 21.93 30.63
CA SER A 203 21.32 23.13 30.06
C SER A 203 20.55 24.35 30.58
N VAL A 204 21.04 24.93 31.68
CA VAL A 204 20.73 26.30 32.12
C VAL A 204 21.55 27.27 31.28
#